data_AF-A0A7J6NIN1-F1
#
_entry.id   AF-A0A7J6NIN1-F1
#
_cell.length_a   1.000
_cell.length_b   1.000
_cell.length_c   1.000
_cell.angle_alpha   90.00
_cell.angle_beta   90.00
_cell.angle_gamma   90.00
#
_symmetry.space_group_name_H-M   'P 1'
#
loop_
_entity.id
_entity.type
_entity.pdbx_description
1 polymer ?
#
loop_
_entity_poly.entity_id
_entity_poly.type
_entity_poly.pdbx_seq_one_letter_code
_entity_poly.pdbx_strand_id
1 'polypeptide(L)'
;SPNDLLYIQNVLTEVRPDVVIETGTYKVTATLDGGLTVYIASVLEALKGQESEDWDPMVITIDRNEPSQVFDREWFCPVCQECTKAWQTPLWHRRVHFIQGYSDQVDVLMEVEDMIRSKQGTVQSSGRNITVLITLDASHEAEGVLTELL
;
A
#
# COMPACT_ATOMS: atom_id res chain seq x y z
N SER A 1 16.10 -1.31 -3.75
CA SER A 1 17.09 -2.42 -3.73
C SER A 1 16.36 -3.75 -3.54
N PRO A 2 16.81 -4.88 -4.12
CA PRO A 2 16.20 -6.20 -3.89
C PRO A 2 16.10 -6.58 -2.41
N ASN A 3 17.01 -6.05 -1.58
CA ASN A 3 17.00 -6.28 -0.14
C ASN A 3 15.83 -5.59 0.57
N ASP A 4 15.32 -4.47 0.03
CA ASP A 4 14.25 -3.70 0.67
C ASP A 4 12.95 -4.50 0.70
N LEU A 5 12.65 -5.24 -0.37
CA LEU A 5 11.49 -6.14 -0.43
C LEU A 5 11.60 -7.28 0.60
N LEU A 6 12.79 -7.84 0.79
CA LEU A 6 13.01 -8.88 1.81
C LEU A 6 12.82 -8.34 3.24
N TYR A 7 13.29 -7.11 3.51
CA TYR A 7 13.06 -6.46 4.80
C TYR A 7 11.57 -6.18 5.03
N ILE A 8 10.88 -5.64 4.02
CA ILE A 8 9.44 -5.38 4.08
C ILE A 8 8.69 -6.70 4.32
N GLN A 9 9.01 -7.77 3.61
CA GLN A 9 8.41 -9.09 3.83
C GLN A 9 8.60 -9.59 5.26
N ASN A 10 9.81 -9.46 5.79
CA ASN A 10 10.12 -9.88 7.15
C ASN A 10 9.29 -9.07 8.17
N VAL A 11 9.23 -7.74 8.00
CA VAL A 11 8.41 -6.87 8.85
C VAL A 11 6.93 -7.23 8.75
N LEU A 12 6.39 -7.44 7.54
CA LEU A 12 4.99 -7.83 7.36
C LEU A 12 4.67 -9.17 8.03
N THR A 13 5.60 -10.12 7.99
CA THR A 13 5.42 -11.46 8.57
C THR A 13 5.46 -11.43 10.10
N GLU A 14 6.33 -10.61 10.69
CA GLU A 14 6.52 -10.48 12.13
C GLU A 14 5.49 -9.54 12.79
N VAL A 15 5.30 -8.35 12.21
CA VAL A 15 4.43 -7.31 12.77
C VAL A 15 2.97 -7.59 12.47
N ARG A 16 2.67 -8.12 11.27
CA ARG A 16 1.31 -8.42 10.79
C ARG A 16 0.35 -7.24 10.96
N PRO A 17 0.65 -6.11 10.30
CA PRO A 17 -0.15 -4.91 10.43
C PRO A 17 -1.59 -5.15 9.94
N ASP A 18 -2.56 -4.50 10.59
CA ASP A 18 -3.95 -4.46 10.13
C ASP A 18 -4.12 -3.45 8.99
N VAL A 19 -3.26 -2.44 8.94
CA VAL A 19 -3.21 -1.40 7.90
C VAL A 19 -1.77 -1.13 7.49
N VAL A 20 -1.51 -1.13 6.19
CA VAL A 20 -0.27 -0.60 5.62
C VAL A 20 -0.59 0.66 4.85
N ILE A 21 0.16 1.75 5.07
CA ILE A 21 0.00 3.02 4.37
C ILE A 21 1.25 3.24 3.53
N GLU A 22 1.07 3.41 2.23
CA GLU A 22 2.13 3.74 1.28
C GLU A 22 1.88 5.13 0.72
N THR A 23 2.83 6.04 0.90
CA THR A 23 2.90 7.27 0.11
C THR A 23 3.65 6.92 -1.17
N GLY A 24 3.12 7.25 -2.36
CA GLY A 24 3.73 6.89 -3.65
C GLY A 24 3.36 5.51 -4.16
N THR A 25 2.32 5.45 -5.01
CA THR A 25 1.86 4.19 -5.63
C THR A 25 2.66 3.85 -6.89
N TYR A 26 3.05 4.88 -7.64
CA TYR A 26 3.84 4.79 -8.86
C TYR A 26 3.25 3.81 -9.92
N LYS A 27 4.09 3.30 -10.84
CA LYS A 27 3.65 2.34 -11.87
C LYS A 27 3.39 0.98 -11.24
N VAL A 28 2.13 0.53 -11.33
CA VAL A 28 1.71 -0.75 -10.79
C VAL A 28 1.34 -1.72 -11.90
N THR A 29 2.10 -2.82 -12.01
CA THR A 29 1.80 -3.97 -12.86
C THR A 29 1.64 -5.23 -11.98
N ALA A 30 0.97 -6.27 -12.45
CA ALA A 30 0.91 -7.54 -11.71
C ALA A 30 2.09 -8.49 -12.03
N THR A 31 3.02 -8.04 -12.86
CA THR A 31 4.30 -8.70 -13.13
C THR A 31 5.36 -8.15 -12.18
N LEU A 32 6.47 -8.88 -11.98
CA LEU A 32 7.54 -8.64 -10.97
C LEU A 32 8.14 -7.22 -10.91
N ASP A 33 7.83 -6.35 -11.88
CA ASP A 33 8.28 -4.96 -11.94
C ASP A 33 7.24 -3.95 -11.37
N GLY A 34 6.12 -4.44 -10.85
CA GLY A 34 4.94 -3.62 -10.58
C GLY A 34 4.66 -3.38 -9.10
N GLY A 35 4.98 -2.17 -8.66
CA GLY A 35 4.47 -1.49 -7.45
C GLY A 35 4.67 -2.19 -6.11
N LEU A 36 5.34 -1.51 -5.18
CA LEU A 36 5.47 -1.96 -3.79
C LEU A 36 4.08 -2.25 -3.16
N THR A 37 3.05 -1.47 -3.49
CA THR A 37 1.64 -1.73 -3.13
C THR A 37 1.18 -3.17 -3.38
N VAL A 38 1.41 -3.70 -4.58
CA VAL A 38 0.93 -5.03 -4.99
C VAL A 38 1.72 -6.12 -4.32
N TYR A 39 3.02 -5.90 -4.13
CA TYR A 39 3.86 -6.80 -3.37
C TYR A 39 3.35 -6.94 -1.93
N ILE A 40 3.11 -5.80 -1.25
CA ILE A 40 2.57 -5.78 0.12
C ILE A 40 1.20 -6.48 0.16
N ALA A 41 0.28 -6.13 -0.75
CA ALA A 41 -1.04 -6.76 -0.82
C ALA A 41 -0.96 -8.29 -1.02
N SER A 42 -0.01 -8.75 -1.83
CA SER A 42 0.21 -10.19 -2.09
C SER A 42 0.70 -10.93 -0.85
N VAL A 43 1.66 -10.34 -0.12
CA VAL A 43 2.17 -10.91 1.12
C VAL A 43 1.06 -10.97 2.17
N LEU A 44 0.29 -9.90 2.34
CA LEU A 44 -0.82 -9.85 3.29
C LEU A 44 -1.93 -10.86 2.96
N GLU A 45 -2.28 -11.03 1.68
CA GLU A 45 -3.24 -12.05 1.24
C GLU A 45 -2.74 -13.47 1.56
N ALA A 46 -1.46 -13.74 1.32
CA ALA A 46 -0.86 -15.03 1.64
C ALA A 46 -0.85 -15.30 3.15
N LEU A 47 -0.52 -14.28 3.97
CA LEU A 47 -0.54 -14.40 5.43
C LEU A 47 -1.96 -14.59 5.96
N LYS A 48 -2.97 -13.92 5.40
CA LYS A 48 -4.37 -14.12 5.82
C LYS A 48 -4.80 -15.58 5.67
N GLY A 49 -4.38 -16.25 4.60
CA GLY A 49 -4.67 -17.67 4.39
C GLY A 49 -4.06 -18.62 5.44
N GLN A 50 -3.13 -18.12 6.27
CA GLN A 50 -2.46 -18.88 7.33
C GLN A 50 -2.99 -18.54 8.73
N GLU A 51 -3.84 -17.52 8.86
CA GLU A 51 -4.24 -16.94 10.15
C GLU A 51 -5.75 -17.13 10.44
N SER A 52 -6.19 -16.63 11.60
CA SER A 52 -7.61 -16.64 11.97
C SER A 52 -8.44 -15.86 10.95
N GLU A 53 -9.67 -16.33 10.69
CA GLU A 53 -10.62 -15.67 9.78
C GLU A 53 -10.88 -14.18 10.13
N ASP A 54 -10.64 -13.79 11.39
CA ASP A 54 -10.87 -12.43 11.91
C ASP A 54 -9.78 -11.41 11.54
N TRP A 55 -8.62 -11.85 11.03
CA TRP A 55 -7.58 -10.93 10.57
C TRP A 55 -7.78 -10.60 9.09
N ASP A 56 -8.01 -9.32 8.82
CA ASP A 56 -8.31 -8.85 7.47
C ASP A 56 -7.47 -7.61 7.14
N PRO A 57 -6.21 -7.75 6.73
CA PRO A 57 -5.34 -6.60 6.52
C PRO A 57 -5.74 -5.80 5.27
N MET A 58 -5.45 -4.50 5.28
CA MET A 58 -5.64 -3.61 4.12
C MET A 58 -4.38 -2.77 3.82
N VAL A 59 -4.26 -2.34 2.57
CA VAL A 59 -3.23 -1.41 2.09
C VAL A 59 -3.93 -0.13 1.64
N ILE A 60 -3.53 1.00 2.19
CA ILE A 60 -3.90 2.33 1.71
C ILE A 60 -2.69 2.85 0.93
N THR A 61 -2.89 3.27 -0.32
CA THR A 61 -1.83 3.86 -1.13
C THR A 61 -2.28 5.22 -1.64
N ILE A 62 -1.37 6.19 -1.60
CA ILE A 62 -1.64 7.60 -1.88
C ILE A 62 -0.76 8.05 -3.03
N ASP A 63 -1.35 8.56 -4.12
CA ASP A 63 -0.59 9.14 -5.22
C ASP A 63 -1.39 10.25 -5.91
N ARG A 64 -0.69 11.28 -6.39
CA ARG A 64 -1.32 12.36 -7.16
C ARG A 64 -1.86 11.87 -8.51
N ASN A 65 -1.28 10.78 -9.05
CA ASN A 65 -1.67 10.21 -10.32
C ASN A 65 -2.41 8.89 -10.09
N GLU A 66 -3.59 8.78 -10.69
CA GLU A 66 -4.31 7.51 -10.77
C GLU A 66 -3.44 6.42 -11.43
N PRO A 67 -3.49 5.14 -10.99
CA PRO A 67 -2.66 4.08 -11.55
C PRO A 67 -2.82 3.93 -13.07
N SER A 68 -4.04 4.15 -13.57
CA SER A 68 -4.34 4.15 -15.00
C SER A 68 -3.60 5.25 -15.78
N GLN A 69 -3.39 6.41 -15.17
CA GLN A 69 -2.69 7.54 -15.78
C GLN A 69 -1.18 7.36 -15.82
N VAL A 70 -0.62 6.57 -14.90
CA VAL A 70 0.82 6.27 -14.81
C VAL A 70 1.20 5.11 -15.72
N PHE A 71 0.34 4.09 -15.82
CA PHE A 71 0.63 2.89 -16.60
C PHE A 71 0.87 3.16 -18.08
N ASP A 72 0.06 4.04 -18.67
CA ASP A 72 0.14 4.42 -20.08
C ASP A 72 1.32 5.37 -20.37
N ARG A 73 2.07 5.79 -19.34
CA ARG A 73 3.26 6.62 -19.50
C ARG A 73 4.51 5.74 -19.61
N GLU A 74 5.34 6.03 -20.61
CA GLU A 74 6.64 5.37 -20.82
C GLU A 74 7.73 5.92 -19.88
N TRP A 75 7.37 6.28 -18.66
CA TRP A 75 8.30 7.01 -17.79
C TRP A 75 9.52 6.19 -17.37
N PHE A 76 9.40 4.87 -17.25
CA PHE A 76 10.48 4.02 -16.72
C PHE A 76 10.53 2.61 -17.31
N CYS A 77 9.40 2.09 -17.80
CA CYS A 77 9.32 0.82 -18.51
C CYS A 77 8.32 0.98 -19.67
N PRO A 78 8.64 0.52 -20.89
CA PRO A 78 7.69 0.51 -21.99
C PRO A 78 6.41 -0.25 -21.60
N VAL A 79 5.25 0.17 -22.12
CA VAL A 79 3.99 -0.55 -21.89
C VAL A 79 4.13 -1.93 -22.53
N CYS A 80 4.39 -2.97 -21.73
CA CYS A 80 4.46 -4.32 -22.24
C CYS A 80 3.03 -4.83 -22.47
N GLN A 81 2.73 -5.39 -23.65
CA GLN A 81 1.39 -5.93 -23.95
C GLN A 81 0.98 -7.04 -22.96
N GLU A 82 1.96 -7.65 -22.29
CA GLU A 82 1.78 -8.71 -21.30
C GLU A 82 1.70 -8.17 -19.85
N CYS A 83 1.80 -6.85 -19.65
CA CYS A 83 1.77 -6.24 -18.34
C CYS A 83 0.33 -6.21 -17.84
N THR A 84 0.02 -7.07 -16.87
CA THR A 84 -1.28 -7.03 -16.19
C THR A 84 -1.45 -5.72 -15.43
N LYS A 85 -2.56 -5.03 -15.67
CA LYS A 85 -2.96 -3.81 -14.97
C LYS A 85 -3.34 -4.17 -13.54
N ALA A 86 -2.48 -3.87 -12.57
CA ALA A 86 -2.66 -4.31 -11.19
C ALA A 86 -3.99 -3.84 -10.58
N TRP A 87 -4.41 -2.60 -10.87
CA TRP A 87 -5.67 -2.02 -10.37
C TRP A 87 -6.93 -2.67 -10.94
N GLN A 88 -6.79 -3.60 -11.90
CA GLN A 88 -7.88 -4.41 -12.44
C GLN A 88 -7.90 -5.82 -11.84
N THR A 89 -6.94 -6.17 -10.98
CA THR A 89 -6.84 -7.51 -10.42
C THR A 89 -7.79 -7.68 -9.22
N PRO A 90 -8.30 -8.91 -8.99
CA PRO A 90 -9.11 -9.19 -7.80
C PRO A 90 -8.37 -8.91 -6.49
N LEU A 91 -7.05 -9.09 -6.47
CA LEU A 91 -6.21 -8.81 -5.30
C LEU A 91 -6.28 -7.33 -4.93
N TRP A 92 -6.08 -6.45 -5.91
CA TRP A 92 -6.14 -5.00 -5.71
C TRP A 92 -7.49 -4.60 -5.12
N HIS A 93 -8.59 -5.03 -5.72
CA HIS A 93 -9.93 -4.67 -5.23
C HIS A 93 -10.26 -5.21 -3.83
N ARG A 94 -9.61 -6.29 -3.38
CA ARG A 94 -9.82 -6.84 -2.03
C ARG A 94 -8.98 -6.16 -0.97
N ARG A 95 -7.79 -5.66 -1.32
CA ARG A 95 -6.77 -5.25 -0.34
C ARG A 95 -6.37 -3.80 -0.43
N VAL A 96 -6.46 -3.19 -1.61
CA VAL A 96 -5.87 -1.88 -1.88
C VAL A 96 -6.96 -0.83 -1.95
N HIS A 97 -6.78 0.23 -1.16
CA HIS A 97 -7.53 1.45 -1.21
C HIS A 97 -6.62 2.55 -1.77
N PHE A 98 -6.93 3.01 -2.97
CA PHE A 98 -6.21 4.09 -3.61
C PHE A 98 -6.87 5.42 -3.26
N ILE A 99 -6.08 6.38 -2.78
CA ILE A 99 -6.51 7.75 -2.53
C ILE A 99 -5.73 8.66 -3.48
N GLN A 100 -6.46 9.34 -4.37
CA GLN A 100 -5.84 10.28 -5.29
C GLN A 100 -5.55 11.61 -4.57
N GLY A 101 -4.29 11.97 -4.44
CA GLY A 101 -3.90 13.24 -3.82
C GLY A 101 -2.44 13.28 -3.38
N TYR A 102 -2.10 14.32 -2.64
CA TYR A 102 -0.79 14.42 -1.99
C TYR A 102 -0.93 14.07 -0.51
N SER A 103 0.07 13.39 0.05
CA SER A 103 0.08 12.97 1.46
C SER A 103 0.11 14.15 2.46
N ASP A 104 0.48 15.34 2.00
CA ASP A 104 0.49 16.58 2.79
C ASP A 104 -0.87 17.33 2.77
N GLN A 105 -1.86 16.81 2.05
CA GLN A 105 -3.18 17.42 1.97
C GLN A 105 -4.07 16.99 3.14
N VAL A 106 -4.74 17.98 3.75
CA VAL A 106 -5.57 17.76 4.94
C VAL A 106 -6.74 16.82 4.68
N ASP A 107 -7.37 16.91 3.51
CA ASP A 107 -8.47 16.03 3.11
C ASP A 107 -8.00 14.58 2.92
N VAL A 108 -6.84 14.37 2.29
CA VAL A 108 -6.21 13.04 2.18
C VAL A 108 -5.90 12.47 3.57
N LEU A 109 -5.32 13.27 4.46
CA LEU A 109 -5.03 12.85 5.83
C LEU A 109 -6.31 12.46 6.58
N MET A 110 -7.37 13.27 6.47
CA MET A 110 -8.66 12.99 7.11
C MET A 110 -9.28 11.68 6.59
N GLU A 111 -9.20 11.42 5.29
CA GLU A 111 -9.69 10.18 4.68
C GLU A 111 -8.92 8.96 5.22
N VAL A 112 -7.59 9.03 5.27
CA VAL A 112 -6.73 7.97 5.85
C VAL A 112 -7.10 7.72 7.32
N GLU A 113 -7.25 8.77 8.11
CA GLU A 113 -7.63 8.64 9.52
C GLU A 113 -9.00 7.98 9.70
N ASP A 114 -9.99 8.34 8.88
CA ASP A 114 -11.34 7.74 8.93
C ASP A 114 -11.29 6.24 8.60
N MET A 115 -10.46 5.85 7.63
CA MET A 115 -10.23 4.44 7.31
C MET A 115 -9.56 3.69 8.46
N ILE A 116 -8.54 4.27 9.11
CA ILE A 116 -7.88 3.68 10.28
C ILE A 116 -8.88 3.55 11.44
N ARG A 117 -9.67 4.59 11.73
CA ARG A 117 -10.70 4.58 12.78
C ARG A 117 -11.75 3.50 12.53
N SER A 118 -12.22 3.38 11.28
CA SER A 118 -13.15 2.32 10.89
C SER A 118 -12.54 0.93 11.14
N LYS A 119 -11.29 0.72 10.74
CA LYS A 119 -10.58 -0.55 10.96
C LYS A 119 -10.39 -0.84 12.43
N GLN A 120 -10.05 0.17 13.23
CA GLN A 120 -9.86 0.07 14.66
C GLN A 120 -11.13 -0.42 15.36
N GLY A 121 -12.31 0.08 14.96
CA GLY A 121 -13.59 -0.40 15.51
C GLY A 121 -13.79 -1.90 15.29
N THR A 122 -13.43 -2.41 14.11
CA THR A 122 -13.49 -3.84 13.78
C THR A 122 -12.48 -4.64 14.61
N VAL A 123 -11.22 -4.20 14.68
CA VAL A 123 -10.14 -4.91 15.38
C VAL A 123 -10.35 -4.92 16.91
N GLN A 124 -10.84 -3.82 17.48
CA GLN A 124 -11.15 -3.73 18.91
C GLN A 124 -12.31 -4.62 19.32
N SER A 125 -13.29 -4.84 18.43
CA SER A 125 -14.38 -5.80 18.65
C SER A 125 -13.86 -7.23 18.81
N SER A 126 -12.69 -7.53 18.22
CA SER A 126 -11.96 -8.80 18.38
C SER A 126 -10.97 -8.79 19.56
N GLY A 127 -10.97 -7.76 20.41
CA GLY A 127 -10.13 -7.67 21.61
C GLY A 127 -8.65 -7.35 21.35
N ARG A 128 -8.31 -6.89 20.14
CA ARG A 128 -6.95 -6.50 19.74
C ARG A 128 -6.80 -4.98 19.60
N ASN A 129 -5.56 -4.50 19.68
CA ASN A 129 -5.21 -3.15 19.24
C ASN A 129 -4.87 -3.18 17.75
N ILE A 130 -5.23 -2.10 17.05
CA ILE A 130 -4.86 -1.93 15.65
C ILE A 130 -3.35 -1.68 15.53
N THR A 131 -2.73 -2.33 14.55
CA THR A 131 -1.33 -2.11 14.18
C THR A 131 -1.26 -1.49 12.79
N VAL A 132 -0.61 -0.33 12.69
CA VAL A 132 -0.44 0.42 11.44
C VAL A 132 1.05 0.45 11.07
N LEU A 133 1.36 0.08 9.83
CA LEU A 133 2.70 0.22 9.24
C LEU A 133 2.64 1.33 8.19
N ILE A 134 3.61 2.24 8.21
CA ILE A 134 3.74 3.31 7.22
C ILE A 134 5.03 3.08 6.43
N THR A 135 4.92 3.03 5.12
CA THR A 135 6.03 2.99 4.17
C THR A 135 6.08 4.32 3.44
N LEU A 136 7.16 5.07 3.64
CA LEU A 136 7.39 6.34 2.98
C LEU A 136 8.10 6.09 1.64
N ASP A 137 7.47 6.40 0.52
CA ASP A 137 8.20 6.65 -0.74
C ASP A 137 8.80 8.03 -0.67
N ALA A 138 9.77 8.19 0.24
CA ALA A 138 10.56 9.37 0.24
C ALA A 138 11.27 9.42 -1.12
N SER A 139 11.04 10.49 -1.88
CA SER A 139 12.05 10.94 -2.82
C SER A 139 13.40 10.82 -2.12
N HIS A 140 14.43 10.34 -2.83
CA HIS A 140 15.74 10.02 -2.25
C HIS A 140 16.51 11.25 -1.68
N GLU A 141 15.81 12.33 -1.32
CA GLU A 141 16.28 13.57 -0.73
C GLU A 141 15.74 13.72 0.69
N ALA A 142 16.63 14.00 1.65
CA ALA A 142 16.29 14.08 3.08
C ALA A 142 15.21 15.13 3.41
N GLU A 143 15.03 16.14 2.55
CA GLU A 143 13.98 17.17 2.70
C GLU A 143 12.57 16.63 2.43
N GLY A 144 12.42 15.64 1.55
CA GLY A 144 11.14 14.97 1.29
C GLY A 144 10.65 14.18 2.49
N VAL A 145 11.54 13.41 3.13
CA VAL A 145 11.25 12.61 4.32
C VAL A 145 10.71 13.47 5.47
N LEU A 146 11.33 14.63 5.73
CA LEU A 146 10.91 15.50 6.84
C LEU A 146 9.55 16.16 6.57
N THR A 147 9.22 16.43 5.32
CA THR A 147 7.90 16.95 4.93
C THR A 147 6.82 15.89 5.08
N GLU A 148 7.16 14.61 4.87
CA GLU A 148 6.23 13.49 5.06
C GLU A 148 6.03 13.10 6.55
N LEU A 149 6.93 13.52 7.43
CA LEU A 149 6.90 13.19 8.86
C LEU A 149 6.32 14.29 9.77
N LEU A 150 6.18 15.54 9.28
CA LEU A 150 5.81 16.72 10.08
C LEU A 150 4.50 17.34 9.59
#